data_AF-A0A143ZAW1-F1
#
_entry.id   AF-A0A143ZAW1-F1
#
_cell.length_a   1.000
_cell.length_b   1.000
_cell.length_c   1.000
_cell.angle_alpha   90.00
_cell.angle_beta   90.00
_cell.angle_gamma   90.00
#
_symmetry.space_group_name_H-M   'P 1'
#
loop_
_entity.id
_entity.type
_entity.pdbx_description
1 polymer ?
#
loop_
_entity_poly.entity_id
_entity_poly.type
_entity_poly.pdbx_seq_one_letter_code
_entity_poly.pdbx_strand_id
1 'polypeptide(L)'
;MNFERLSISDVVLIKPNKIGDDRGYFMETFRQSLFEEQAARVEFRQDNQSLSADAGTVRGLHFQLEPRAQGKLVRCIAGAIYDVAVDIRVGSPTYGQYVGAELTAQNGHQLWVPAGFAHGFCTLVPATEVSYKVTDYYSAEHDRGLRWDDPAIGIVWPDVAKTPVLSKKDTLQPLLAELKESFTYTGPAANS
;
A
#
# COMPACT_ATOMS: atom_id res chain seq x y z
N MET A 1 5.38 -10.67 16.29
CA MET A 1 5.20 -9.96 15.02
C MET A 1 6.48 -10.10 14.23
N ASN A 2 6.40 -10.50 12.97
CA ASN A 2 7.54 -10.65 12.07
C ASN A 2 7.50 -9.59 10.97
N PHE A 3 8.67 -9.11 10.53
CA PHE A 3 8.83 -8.12 9.47
C PHE A 3 9.60 -8.76 8.32
N GLU A 4 9.00 -8.80 7.13
CA GLU A 4 9.58 -9.43 5.95
C GLU A 4 9.79 -8.39 4.86
N ARG A 5 11.05 -8.24 4.44
CA ARG A 5 11.43 -7.39 3.32
C ARG A 5 11.07 -8.11 2.02
N LEU A 6 10.38 -7.42 1.12
CA LEU A 6 10.02 -7.95 -0.20
C LEU A 6 11.13 -7.72 -1.22
N SER A 7 10.89 -8.01 -2.50
CA SER A 7 11.89 -7.76 -3.58
C SER A 7 12.28 -6.29 -3.72
N ILE A 8 11.41 -5.36 -3.29
CA ILE A 8 11.77 -3.96 -3.01
C ILE A 8 11.84 -3.81 -1.48
N SER A 9 13.06 -3.74 -0.94
CA SER A 9 13.29 -3.85 0.50
C SER A 9 12.68 -2.71 1.33
N ASP A 10 12.41 -1.55 0.75
CA ASP A 10 11.73 -0.46 1.47
C ASP A 10 10.28 -0.81 1.85
N VAL A 11 9.63 -1.67 1.06
CA VAL A 11 8.26 -2.15 1.31
C VAL A 11 8.34 -3.39 2.20
N VAL A 12 7.61 -3.37 3.32
CA VAL A 12 7.72 -4.41 4.36
C VAL A 12 6.38 -5.08 4.58
N LEU A 13 6.35 -6.41 4.43
CA LEU A 13 5.22 -7.23 4.82
C LEU A 13 5.33 -7.56 6.31
N ILE A 14 4.33 -7.12 7.08
CA ILE A 14 4.28 -7.28 8.53
C ILE A 14 3.29 -8.40 8.84
N LYS A 15 3.74 -9.38 9.61
CA LYS A 15 2.96 -10.57 10.00
C LYS A 15 2.75 -10.57 11.52
N PRO A 16 1.61 -10.03 12.01
CA PRO A 16 1.29 -10.07 13.42
C PRO A 16 1.07 -11.50 13.92
N ASN A 17 1.21 -11.71 15.24
CA ASN A 17 0.88 -12.98 15.86
C ASN A 17 -0.61 -12.98 16.22
N LYS A 18 -1.40 -13.82 15.55
CA LYS A 18 -2.84 -13.97 15.81
C LYS A 18 -3.04 -15.13 16.78
N ILE A 19 -3.41 -14.82 18.03
CA ILE A 19 -3.53 -15.80 19.12
C ILE A 19 -5.01 -16.08 19.34
N GLY A 20 -5.46 -17.31 19.08
CA GLY A 20 -6.86 -17.71 19.15
C GLY A 20 -7.19 -18.53 20.40
N ASP A 21 -8.44 -18.43 20.83
CA ASP A 21 -9.10 -19.33 21.81
C ASP A 21 -10.59 -19.48 21.46
N ASP A 22 -11.35 -20.21 22.27
CA ASP A 22 -12.78 -20.50 22.03
C ASP A 22 -13.66 -19.24 21.90
N ARG A 23 -13.18 -18.06 22.31
CA ARG A 23 -13.90 -16.77 22.22
C ARG A 23 -13.60 -16.01 20.93
N GLY A 24 -12.56 -16.39 20.18
CA GLY A 24 -12.09 -15.69 19.00
C GLY A 24 -10.57 -15.57 18.95
N TYR A 25 -10.06 -14.37 18.64
CA TYR A 25 -8.61 -14.13 18.63
C TYR A 25 -8.23 -12.74 19.15
N PHE A 26 -7.01 -12.64 19.65
CA PHE A 26 -6.32 -11.40 19.95
C PHE A 26 -5.11 -11.23 19.03
N MET A 27 -4.82 -10.00 18.63
CA MET A 27 -3.69 -9.67 17.78
C MET A 27 -3.20 -8.25 18.07
N GLU A 28 -1.94 -8.11 18.48
CA GLU A 28 -1.26 -6.82 18.46
C GLU A 28 -1.02 -6.43 17.00
N THR A 29 -1.82 -5.52 16.47
CA THR A 29 -1.73 -5.08 15.06
C THR A 29 -0.59 -4.10 14.84
N PHE A 30 -0.24 -3.29 15.84
CA PHE A 30 0.80 -2.28 15.70
C PHE A 30 1.53 -2.04 17.02
N ARG A 31 2.85 -1.89 16.95
CA ARG A 31 3.70 -1.45 18.05
C ARG A 31 4.76 -0.50 17.49
N GLN A 32 4.71 0.77 17.92
CA GLN A 32 5.61 1.82 17.42
C GLN A 32 7.08 1.42 17.49
N SER A 33 7.56 0.95 18.65
CA SER A 33 8.97 0.62 18.83
C SER A 33 9.49 -0.45 17.86
N LEU A 34 8.73 -1.54 17.65
CA LEU A 34 9.10 -2.58 16.69
C LEU A 34 9.03 -2.08 15.24
N PHE A 35 8.06 -1.21 14.94
CA PHE A 35 7.91 -0.65 13.61
C PHE A 35 9.06 0.31 13.26
N GLU A 36 9.49 1.16 14.19
CA GLU A 36 10.65 2.04 14.00
C GLU A 36 11.96 1.25 13.85
N GLU A 37 12.11 0.18 14.63
CA GLU A 37 13.29 -0.69 14.57
C GLU A 37 13.37 -1.49 13.26
N GLN A 38 12.25 -2.01 12.78
CA GLN A 38 12.26 -3.03 11.71
C GLN A 38 11.64 -2.60 10.39
N ALA A 39 10.91 -1.48 10.32
CA ALA A 39 10.26 -0.98 9.12
C ALA A 39 10.68 0.45 8.76
N ALA A 40 10.21 1.44 9.53
CA ALA A 40 10.47 2.86 9.27
C ALA A 40 10.25 3.73 10.52
N ARG A 41 11.11 4.75 10.71
CA ARG A 41 10.99 5.72 11.80
C ARG A 41 10.07 6.87 11.43
N VAL A 42 8.76 6.68 11.59
CA VAL A 42 7.71 7.65 11.24
C VAL A 42 6.61 7.71 12.29
N GLU A 43 5.86 8.81 12.32
CA GLU A 43 4.66 8.96 13.12
C GLU A 43 3.41 8.85 12.24
N PHE A 44 2.39 8.13 12.70
CA PHE A 44 1.09 8.08 12.03
C PHE A 44 0.19 9.22 12.51
N ARG A 45 -0.52 9.87 11.57
CA ARG A 45 -1.33 11.07 11.80
C ARG A 45 -2.82 10.87 11.60
N GLN A 46 -3.20 9.93 10.74
CA GLN A 46 -4.59 9.69 10.38
C GLN A 46 -4.82 8.20 10.13
N ASP A 47 -6.01 7.73 10.52
CA ASP A 47 -6.51 6.40 10.22
C ASP A 47 -7.66 6.51 9.23
N ASN A 48 -7.69 5.59 8.29
CA ASN A 48 -8.71 5.51 7.26
C ASN A 48 -9.28 4.10 7.20
N GLN A 49 -10.51 4.00 6.71
CA GLN A 49 -11.18 2.73 6.44
C GLN A 49 -12.03 2.87 5.17
N SER A 50 -12.03 1.82 4.36
CA SER A 50 -12.84 1.75 3.16
C SER A 50 -13.49 0.38 3.04
N LEU A 51 -14.72 0.36 2.53
CA LEU A 51 -15.44 -0.82 2.10
C LEU A 51 -15.52 -0.80 0.58
N SER A 52 -15.21 -1.93 -0.06
CA SER A 52 -15.55 -2.15 -1.47
C SER A 52 -16.56 -3.29 -1.56
N ALA A 53 -17.71 -2.99 -2.16
CA ALA A 53 -18.83 -3.91 -2.24
C ALA A 53 -18.50 -5.11 -3.13
N ASP A 54 -17.91 -4.87 -4.29
CA ASP A 54 -17.65 -5.89 -5.30
C ASP A 54 -16.23 -6.47 -5.20
N ALA A 55 -16.10 -7.76 -5.52
CA ALA A 55 -14.80 -8.33 -5.87
C ALA A 55 -14.32 -7.73 -7.21
N GLY A 56 -13.01 -7.65 -7.40
CA GLY A 56 -12.43 -7.01 -8.59
C GLY A 56 -12.45 -5.48 -8.53
N THR A 57 -12.80 -4.87 -7.39
CA THR A 57 -12.65 -3.43 -7.20
C THR A 57 -11.17 -3.10 -7.12
N VAL A 58 -10.69 -2.25 -8.01
CA VAL A 58 -9.33 -1.72 -7.98
C VAL A 58 -9.37 -0.28 -7.48
N ARG A 59 -8.58 0.04 -6.45
CA ARG A 59 -8.38 1.40 -5.97
C ARG A 59 -6.91 1.74 -6.08
N GLY A 60 -6.59 2.81 -6.79
CA GLY A 60 -5.21 3.22 -7.01
C GLY A 60 -4.81 3.28 -8.49
N LEU A 61 -3.54 3.52 -8.77
CA LEU A 61 -2.48 3.71 -7.78
C LEU A 61 -2.44 5.17 -7.29
N HIS A 62 -2.31 5.40 -5.98
CA HIS A 62 -2.38 6.72 -5.36
C HIS A 62 -1.16 7.05 -4.51
N PHE A 63 -0.76 8.32 -4.54
CA PHE A 63 0.29 8.92 -3.72
C PHE A 63 -0.03 10.41 -3.49
N GLN A 64 0.63 11.03 -2.50
CA GLN A 64 0.58 12.49 -2.33
C GLN A 64 1.96 13.07 -2.56
N LEU A 65 2.04 14.21 -3.23
CA LEU A 65 3.28 14.96 -3.46
C LEU A 65 3.80 15.62 -2.17
N GLU A 66 5.09 15.93 -2.15
CA GLU A 66 5.66 16.87 -1.17
C GLU A 66 4.99 18.24 -1.25
N PRO A 67 4.83 18.97 -0.12
CA PRO A 67 5.23 18.64 1.25
C PRO A 67 4.26 17.72 2.03
N ARG A 68 3.32 17.04 1.36
CA ARG A 68 2.31 16.17 1.98
C ARG A 68 2.51 14.70 1.64
N ALA A 69 3.76 14.31 1.38
CA ALA A 69 4.06 12.94 1.01
C ALA A 69 3.72 11.98 2.17
N GLN A 70 3.20 10.81 1.81
CA GLN A 70 2.52 9.94 2.75
C GLN A 70 2.98 8.50 2.61
N GLY A 71 3.48 7.95 3.71
CA GLY A 71 3.60 6.50 3.89
C GLY A 71 2.30 5.92 4.42
N LYS A 72 2.02 4.66 4.09
CA LYS A 72 0.78 3.95 4.38
C LYS A 72 1.09 2.61 5.04
N LEU A 73 0.40 2.30 6.14
CA LEU A 73 0.38 0.96 6.72
C LEU A 73 -1.01 0.36 6.50
N VAL A 74 -1.10 -0.62 5.60
CA VAL A 74 -2.37 -1.11 5.03
C VAL A 74 -2.71 -2.49 5.58
N ARG A 75 -3.98 -2.72 5.92
CA ARG A 75 -4.49 -3.99 6.44
C ARG A 75 -5.88 -4.30 5.87
N CYS A 76 -6.13 -5.56 5.53
CA CYS A 76 -7.50 -6.05 5.32
C CYS A 76 -8.11 -6.52 6.64
N ILE A 77 -9.26 -5.95 7.02
CA ILE A 77 -9.95 -6.26 8.29
C ILE A 77 -11.19 -7.15 8.10
N ALA A 78 -11.76 -7.17 6.90
CA ALA A 78 -12.78 -8.12 6.46
C ALA A 78 -12.55 -8.45 4.98
N GLY A 79 -12.71 -9.72 4.58
CA GLY A 79 -12.47 -10.16 3.20
C GLY A 79 -10.98 -10.35 2.88
N ALA A 80 -10.60 -10.00 1.65
CA ALA A 80 -9.27 -10.23 1.11
C ALA A 80 -8.93 -9.24 -0.02
N ILE A 81 -7.68 -8.76 -0.04
CA ILE A 81 -7.14 -7.91 -1.10
C ILE A 81 -5.79 -8.44 -1.61
N TYR A 82 -5.48 -8.13 -2.87
CA TYR A 82 -4.12 -8.09 -3.37
C TYR A 82 -3.64 -6.64 -3.36
N ASP A 83 -2.72 -6.32 -2.45
CA ASP A 83 -2.18 -4.98 -2.20
C ASP A 83 -0.87 -4.79 -2.96
N VAL A 84 -0.68 -3.63 -3.59
CA VAL A 84 0.42 -3.34 -4.52
C VAL A 84 1.08 -2.00 -4.18
N ALA A 85 2.42 -1.97 -4.25
CA ALA A 85 3.23 -0.77 -4.17
C ALA A 85 4.18 -0.69 -5.37
N VAL A 86 4.20 0.47 -6.05
CA VAL A 86 5.09 0.78 -7.17
C VAL A 86 6.08 1.84 -6.77
N ASP A 87 7.37 1.61 -7.03
CA ASP A 87 8.41 2.58 -6.77
C ASP A 87 8.42 3.67 -7.86
N ILE A 88 8.12 4.91 -7.47
CA ILE A 88 8.09 6.07 -8.37
C ILE A 88 9.22 7.07 -8.07
N ARG A 89 10.25 6.64 -7.33
CA ARG A 89 11.40 7.49 -6.94
C ARG A 89 12.44 7.51 -8.05
N VAL A 90 12.60 8.65 -8.70
CA VAL A 90 13.58 8.85 -9.78
C VAL A 90 14.98 8.53 -9.28
N GLY A 91 15.73 7.73 -10.05
CA GLY A 91 17.07 7.26 -9.69
C GLY A 91 17.09 6.02 -8.79
N SER A 92 15.94 5.50 -8.36
CA SER A 92 15.86 4.24 -7.63
C SER A 92 16.30 3.06 -8.51
N PRO A 93 17.07 2.09 -8.00
CA PRO A 93 17.38 0.85 -8.73
C PRO A 93 16.14 0.02 -9.06
N THR A 94 15.03 0.27 -8.38
CA THR A 94 13.74 -0.39 -8.56
C THR A 94 12.67 0.52 -9.15
N TYR A 95 13.03 1.68 -9.71
CA TYR A 95 12.07 2.60 -10.32
C TYR A 95 11.19 1.90 -11.38
N GLY A 96 9.88 2.09 -11.28
CA GLY A 96 8.89 1.47 -12.17
C GLY A 96 8.63 -0.01 -11.88
N GLN A 97 9.30 -0.62 -10.91
CA GLN A 97 9.00 -1.97 -10.44
C GLN A 97 7.93 -1.93 -9.34
N TYR A 98 7.25 -3.06 -9.15
CA TYR A 98 6.24 -3.22 -8.12
C TYR A 98 6.48 -4.43 -7.24
N VAL A 99 5.90 -4.39 -6.05
CA VAL A 99 5.69 -5.55 -5.18
C VAL A 99 4.22 -5.68 -4.85
N GLY A 100 3.76 -6.91 -4.62
CA GLY A 100 2.41 -7.18 -4.18
C GLY A 100 2.35 -8.24 -3.10
N ALA A 101 1.30 -8.17 -2.28
CA ALA A 101 1.04 -9.13 -1.21
C ALA A 101 -0.46 -9.34 -1.02
N GLU A 102 -0.86 -10.58 -0.73
CA GLU A 102 -2.24 -10.88 -0.32
C GLU A 102 -2.44 -10.54 1.16
N LEU A 103 -3.36 -9.61 1.44
CA LEU A 103 -3.75 -9.23 2.80
C LEU A 103 -5.19 -9.69 3.02
N THR A 104 -5.43 -10.47 4.07
CA THR A 104 -6.76 -10.98 4.40
C THR A 104 -7.08 -10.77 5.87
N ALA A 105 -8.38 -10.73 6.20
CA ALA A 105 -8.80 -10.75 7.59
C ALA A 105 -8.30 -11.98 8.35
N GLN A 106 -8.12 -13.10 7.62
CA GLN A 106 -7.66 -14.36 8.18
C GLN A 106 -6.18 -14.33 8.53
N ASN A 107 -5.30 -13.91 7.61
CA ASN A 107 -3.86 -13.85 7.85
C ASN A 107 -3.46 -12.66 8.75
N GLY A 108 -4.25 -11.58 8.75
CA GLY A 108 -4.00 -10.39 9.55
C GLY A 108 -2.74 -9.61 9.15
N HIS A 109 -2.14 -9.93 8.00
CA HIS A 109 -0.94 -9.29 7.49
C HIS A 109 -1.18 -7.81 7.16
N GLN A 110 -0.10 -7.05 7.13
CA GLN A 110 -0.10 -5.64 6.74
C GLN A 110 1.03 -5.35 5.78
N LEU A 111 0.83 -4.38 4.89
CA LEU A 111 1.87 -3.88 4.01
C LEU A 111 2.25 -2.45 4.42
N TRP A 112 3.52 -2.25 4.73
CA TRP A 112 4.09 -0.91 4.85
C TRP A 112 4.55 -0.42 3.49
N VAL A 113 4.00 0.71 3.05
CA VAL A 113 4.34 1.39 1.80
C VAL A 113 4.90 2.78 2.13
N PRO A 114 6.19 3.04 1.90
CA PRO A 114 6.80 4.35 2.19
C PRO A 114 6.26 5.48 1.31
N ALA A 115 6.50 6.73 1.72
CA ALA A 115 6.37 7.88 0.84
C ALA A 115 7.30 7.72 -0.39
N GLY A 116 6.87 8.25 -1.53
CA GLY A 116 7.55 8.05 -2.82
C GLY A 116 7.18 6.74 -3.52
N PHE A 117 6.19 6.00 -3.02
CA PHE A 117 5.57 4.87 -3.72
C PHE A 117 4.13 5.20 -4.11
N ALA A 118 3.68 4.71 -5.27
CA ALA A 118 2.28 4.69 -5.63
C ALA A 118 1.64 3.39 -5.10
N HIS A 119 0.50 3.50 -4.41
CA HIS A 119 -0.15 2.37 -3.73
C HIS A 119 -1.56 2.12 -4.27
N GLY A 120 -1.94 0.86 -4.39
CA GLY A 120 -3.32 0.47 -4.64
C GLY A 120 -3.58 -0.98 -4.34
N PHE A 121 -4.83 -1.41 -4.46
CA PHE A 121 -5.22 -2.80 -4.22
C PHE A 121 -6.38 -3.24 -5.10
N CYS A 122 -6.51 -4.55 -5.26
CA CYS A 122 -7.67 -5.22 -5.83
C CYS A 122 -8.39 -6.05 -4.76
N THR A 123 -9.71 -5.91 -4.62
CA THR A 123 -10.49 -6.81 -3.76
C THR A 123 -10.64 -8.19 -4.39
N LEU A 124 -10.37 -9.23 -3.61
CA LEU A 124 -10.45 -10.63 -4.06
C LEU A 124 -11.85 -11.21 -3.84
N VAL A 125 -12.58 -10.68 -2.86
CA VAL A 125 -13.93 -11.10 -2.49
C VAL A 125 -14.83 -9.88 -2.24
N PRO A 126 -16.16 -10.02 -2.35
CA PRO A 126 -17.11 -8.95 -2.04
C PRO A 126 -17.03 -8.51 -0.58
N ALA A 127 -17.61 -7.35 -0.27
CA ALA A 127 -17.70 -6.79 1.08
C ALA A 127 -16.34 -6.76 1.81
N THR A 128 -15.30 -6.38 1.08
CA THR A 128 -13.94 -6.32 1.62
C THR A 128 -13.67 -4.96 2.25
N GLU A 129 -13.20 -4.98 3.49
CA GLU A 129 -12.83 -3.80 4.26
C GLU A 129 -11.32 -3.69 4.42
N VAL A 130 -10.81 -2.51 4.13
CA VAL A 130 -9.39 -2.15 4.25
C VAL A 130 -9.26 -1.01 5.25
N SER A 131 -8.42 -1.19 6.25
CA SER A 131 -8.01 -0.13 7.18
C SER A 131 -6.56 0.24 6.90
N TYR A 132 -6.24 1.53 6.94
CA TYR A 132 -4.87 1.98 6.74
C TYR A 132 -4.54 3.21 7.57
N LYS A 133 -3.33 3.19 8.14
CA LYS A 133 -2.71 4.32 8.84
C LYS A 133 -1.85 5.12 7.87
N VAL A 134 -1.78 6.43 8.05
CA VAL A 134 -0.99 7.30 7.18
C VAL A 134 -0.11 8.28 7.94
N THR A 135 1.05 8.63 7.39
CA THR A 135 2.07 9.48 8.08
C THR A 135 1.85 10.98 7.96
N ASP A 136 0.93 11.43 7.10
CA ASP A 136 0.47 12.82 7.02
C ASP A 136 -1.03 12.83 6.67
N TYR A 137 -1.69 13.97 6.86
CA TYR A 137 -3.09 14.15 6.54
C TYR A 137 -3.37 14.13 5.03
N TYR A 138 -4.61 13.81 4.69
CA TYR A 138 -5.07 13.94 3.31
C TYR A 138 -4.98 15.40 2.82
N SER A 139 -4.49 15.59 1.60
CA SER A 139 -4.49 16.88 0.92
C SER A 139 -4.88 16.73 -0.55
N ALA A 140 -6.08 17.19 -0.90
CA ALA A 140 -6.59 17.15 -2.27
C ALA A 140 -5.67 17.84 -3.29
N GLU A 141 -4.94 18.89 -2.86
CA GLU A 141 -4.00 19.61 -3.70
C GLU A 141 -2.77 18.76 -4.09
N HIS A 142 -2.35 17.87 -3.19
CA HIS A 142 -1.14 17.05 -3.34
C HIS A 142 -1.47 15.63 -3.82
N ASP A 143 -2.73 15.21 -3.74
CA ASP A 143 -3.23 13.92 -4.19
C ASP A 143 -3.00 13.73 -5.70
N ARG A 144 -2.29 12.65 -6.05
CA ARG A 144 -1.97 12.25 -7.41
C ARG A 144 -2.22 10.76 -7.55
N GLY A 145 -2.30 10.32 -8.80
CA GLY A 145 -2.33 8.90 -9.09
C GLY A 145 -1.52 8.53 -10.32
N LEU A 146 -1.47 7.23 -10.50
CA LEU A 146 -0.79 6.52 -11.56
C LEU A 146 -1.75 5.44 -12.04
N ARG A 147 -1.80 5.25 -13.35
CA ARG A 147 -2.67 4.28 -13.98
C ARG A 147 -2.39 2.87 -13.45
N TRP A 148 -3.45 2.20 -13.01
CA TRP A 148 -3.38 0.89 -12.34
C TRP A 148 -2.89 -0.24 -13.25
N ASP A 149 -3.16 -0.16 -14.56
CA ASP A 149 -2.81 -1.11 -15.61
C ASP A 149 -1.72 -0.57 -16.55
N ASP A 150 -0.80 0.25 -16.04
CA ASP A 150 0.31 0.75 -16.85
C ASP A 150 1.17 -0.42 -17.41
N PRO A 151 1.29 -0.55 -18.74
CA PRO A 151 2.02 -1.66 -19.35
C PRO A 151 3.54 -1.63 -19.12
N ALA A 152 4.13 -0.47 -18.81
CA ALA A 152 5.54 -0.36 -18.48
C ALA A 152 5.86 -0.91 -17.08
N ILE A 153 4.89 -0.85 -16.15
CA ILE A 153 5.00 -1.46 -14.82
C ILE A 153 4.65 -2.94 -14.89
N GLY A 154 3.62 -3.29 -15.68
CA GLY A 154 3.24 -4.68 -15.92
C GLY A 154 2.69 -5.39 -14.68
N ILE A 155 1.87 -4.71 -13.88
CA ILE A 155 1.27 -5.31 -12.69
C ILE A 155 0.38 -6.49 -13.09
N VAL A 156 0.72 -7.67 -12.61
CA VAL A 156 -0.11 -8.86 -12.75
C VAL A 156 -1.21 -8.82 -11.70
N TRP A 157 -2.34 -8.23 -12.06
CA TRP A 157 -3.53 -8.21 -11.22
C TRP A 157 -4.22 -9.58 -11.19
N PRO A 158 -4.88 -9.95 -10.08
CA PRO A 158 -5.64 -11.19 -9.97
C PRO A 158 -6.74 -11.29 -11.04
N ASP A 159 -7.12 -12.52 -11.42
CA ASP A 159 -8.12 -12.76 -12.47
C ASP A 159 -9.47 -12.07 -12.24
N VAL A 160 -9.86 -11.89 -10.97
CA VAL A 160 -11.09 -11.16 -10.60
C VAL A 160 -11.07 -9.69 -11.03
N ALA A 161 -9.89 -9.14 -11.31
CA ALA A 161 -9.69 -7.79 -11.82
C ALA A 161 -9.73 -7.70 -13.37
N LYS A 162 -10.05 -8.78 -14.10
CA LYS A 162 -10.15 -8.73 -15.59
C LYS A 162 -11.18 -7.71 -16.08
N THR A 163 -12.24 -7.50 -15.32
CA THR A 163 -13.24 -6.45 -15.53
C THR A 163 -13.34 -5.62 -14.25
N PRO A 164 -12.37 -4.73 -13.99
CA PRO A 164 -12.23 -4.11 -12.69
C PRO A 164 -13.33 -3.07 -12.46
N VAL A 165 -13.77 -2.96 -11.20
CA VAL A 165 -14.60 -1.83 -10.77
C VAL A 165 -13.67 -0.70 -10.36
N LEU A 166 -13.70 0.41 -11.10
CA LEU A 166 -12.84 1.57 -10.90
C LEU A 166 -13.66 2.82 -10.59
N SER A 167 -13.07 3.75 -9.86
CA SER A 167 -13.62 5.09 -9.75
C SER A 167 -13.37 5.89 -11.03
N LYS A 168 -14.18 6.92 -11.29
CA LYS A 168 -13.93 7.88 -12.40
C LYS A 168 -12.55 8.55 -12.28
N LYS A 169 -12.05 8.74 -11.06
CA LYS A 169 -10.71 9.30 -10.81
C LYS A 169 -9.63 8.32 -11.30
N ASP A 170 -9.80 7.03 -11.01
CA ASP A 170 -8.79 6.00 -11.32
C ASP A 170 -8.72 5.68 -12.82
N THR A 171 -9.83 5.87 -13.55
CA THR A 171 -9.85 5.73 -15.01
C THR A 171 -9.10 6.83 -15.76
N LEU A 172 -8.74 7.93 -15.08
CA LEU A 172 -8.14 9.12 -15.69
C LEU A 172 -6.69 9.36 -15.25
N GLN A 173 -6.09 8.40 -14.55
CA GLN A 173 -4.71 8.55 -14.09
C GLN A 173 -3.70 8.44 -15.25
N PRO A 174 -2.61 9.22 -15.20
CA PRO A 174 -1.56 9.20 -16.22
C PRO A 174 -0.73 7.91 -16.16
N LEU A 175 -0.02 7.63 -17.25
CA LEU A 175 1.03 6.61 -17.29
C LEU A 175 2.26 7.04 -16.47
N LEU A 176 3.10 6.08 -16.08
CA LEU A 176 4.36 6.30 -15.37
C LEU A 176 5.26 7.30 -16.11
N ALA A 177 5.36 7.15 -17.44
CA ALA A 177 6.16 8.03 -18.29
C ALA A 177 5.65 9.47 -18.37
N GLU A 178 4.40 9.71 -17.96
CA GLU A 178 3.76 11.02 -17.97
C GLU A 178 3.79 11.68 -16.57
N LEU A 179 4.25 10.95 -15.55
CA LEU A 179 4.46 11.54 -14.22
C LEU A 179 5.58 12.57 -14.28
N LYS A 180 5.33 13.73 -13.69
CA LYS A 180 6.39 14.70 -13.40
C LYS A 180 7.26 14.18 -12.28
N GLU A 181 8.57 14.34 -12.42
CA GLU A 181 9.54 13.99 -11.38
C GLU A 181 9.16 14.69 -10.07
N SER A 182 8.85 13.89 -9.06
CA SER A 182 8.29 14.38 -7.78
C SER A 182 8.98 13.77 -6.56
N PHE A 183 9.66 12.64 -6.74
CA PHE A 183 10.42 11.96 -5.71
C PHE A 183 11.77 11.57 -6.27
N THR A 184 12.83 11.88 -5.53
CA THR A 184 14.20 11.47 -5.88
C THR A 184 14.67 10.43 -4.89
N TYR A 185 15.24 9.34 -5.38
CA TYR A 185 15.83 8.31 -4.53
C TYR A 185 17.13 8.83 -3.90
N THR A 186 17.20 8.84 -2.57
CA THR A 186 18.35 9.35 -1.81
C THR A 186 19.27 8.25 -1.28
N GLY A 187 19.09 7.00 -1.72
CA GLY A 187 19.81 5.84 -1.19
C GLY A 187 19.23 5.32 0.13
N PRO A 188 19.78 4.23 0.68
CA PRO A 188 19.47 3.83 2.04
C PRO A 188 19.87 4.96 2.99
N ALA A 189 18.97 5.33 3.91
CA ALA A 189 19.33 6.24 4.99
C ALA A 189 20.58 5.68 5.68
N ALA A 190 21.69 6.42 5.66
CA ALA A 190 22.87 6.05 6.42
C ALA A 190 22.43 5.92 7.88
N ASN A 191 22.66 4.76 8.49
CA ASN A 191 22.39 4.56 9.91
C ASN A 191 23.23 5.58 10.69
N SER A 192 22.59 6.68 11.11
CA SER A 192 23.13 7.68 12.04
C SER A 192 22.53 7.47 13.42
#